data_AF-F4SYC3-F1
#
_entry.id   AF-F4SYC3-F1
#
_cell.length_a   1.000
_cell.length_b   1.000
_cell.length_c   1.000
_cell.angle_alpha   90.00
_cell.angle_beta   90.00
_cell.angle_gamma   90.00
#
_symmetry.space_group_name_H-M   'P 1'
#
loop_
_entity.id
_entity.type
_entity.pdbx_description
1 polymer ?
#
loop_
_entity_poly.entity_id
_entity_poly.type
_entity_poly.pdbx_seq_one_letter_code
_entity_poly.pdbx_strand_id
1 'polypeptide(L)'
;MKKRKSSKQNKIFRLSPVCIAVGMCLFSFAYTSPVLADDVYINTDKTFYPGEVTSSDNLFIGSDAGNTFLVNNGNTLQTKNGYIGTVSGTSGTLTVSGTGTEVKFLQWDENRTYNNAILLLGSNKDHGLLNIINGASVWAGSTVVNNGNIDVNGSDSQLIVIYQSSGYPATRDQLLFTIGNTDNGSVTVHDGGKLTVDPENIGATFSSQYALFIGREAGSSGTLTISGTDDQGNASLLITPDMIVVGDSGKGTLAVENGGSLKNTYGGFFLGGGYNTKKHRQGNHDHYRDWFIRGQQRMDYYRK
;
A
#
# COMPACT_ATOMS: atom_id res chain seq x y z
N MET A 1 -26.41 -76.84 37.80
CA MET A 1 -25.93 -75.61 37.12
C MET A 1 -27.14 -74.73 36.75
N LYS A 2 -27.04 -73.43 37.06
CA LYS A 2 -27.76 -72.23 36.54
C LYS A 2 -29.26 -72.38 36.18
N LYS A 3 -30.23 -71.90 36.98
CA LYS A 3 -30.68 -70.48 37.25
C LYS A 3 -31.07 -69.71 35.97
N ARG A 4 -32.18 -68.97 35.89
CA ARG A 4 -33.39 -68.78 36.73
C ARG A 4 -34.40 -67.98 35.87
N LYS A 5 -35.68 -68.14 36.20
CA LYS A 5 -36.88 -67.64 35.53
C LYS A 5 -36.99 -66.12 35.40
N SER A 6 -37.64 -65.73 34.31
CA SER A 6 -38.40 -64.51 34.05
C SER A 6 -39.34 -64.11 35.21
N SER A 7 -39.43 -62.81 35.51
CA SER A 7 -40.65 -62.15 36.04
C SER A 7 -40.45 -60.63 36.21
N LYS A 8 -41.26 -59.86 35.45
CA LYS A 8 -41.88 -58.53 35.69
C LYS A 8 -41.47 -57.69 36.91
N GLN A 9 -41.40 -56.36 36.73
CA GLN A 9 -42.25 -55.37 37.42
C GLN A 9 -42.13 -53.96 36.81
N ASN A 10 -43.29 -53.31 36.59
CA ASN A 10 -43.45 -51.88 36.33
C ASN A 10 -43.23 -51.07 37.61
N LYS A 11 -42.52 -49.94 37.53
CA LYS A 11 -42.79 -48.75 38.37
C LYS A 11 -42.58 -47.47 37.57
N ILE A 12 -43.65 -46.69 37.53
CA ILE A 12 -43.75 -45.34 36.98
C ILE A 12 -43.12 -44.36 37.97
N PHE A 13 -42.35 -43.38 37.50
CA PHE A 13 -42.28 -42.04 38.12
C PHE A 13 -42.24 -40.96 37.04
N ARG A 14 -43.25 -40.09 37.07
CA ARG A 14 -43.36 -38.85 36.31
C ARG A 14 -42.38 -37.81 36.86
N LEU A 15 -41.84 -36.96 35.98
CA LEU A 15 -41.66 -35.51 36.20
C LEU A 15 -41.17 -34.87 34.88
N SER A 16 -42.08 -34.19 34.18
CA SER A 16 -41.80 -32.93 33.49
C SER A 16 -42.63 -31.89 34.25
N PRO A 17 -42.18 -30.63 34.44
CA PRO A 17 -41.86 -29.73 33.33
C PRO A 17 -40.70 -28.73 33.61
N VAL A 18 -40.34 -27.97 32.58
CA VAL A 18 -39.57 -26.72 32.65
C VAL A 18 -38.08 -26.85 32.95
N CYS A 19 -37.30 -27.13 31.90
CA CYS A 19 -36.03 -26.43 31.74
C CYS A 19 -36.26 -25.36 30.67
N ILE A 20 -36.35 -24.10 31.11
CA ILE A 20 -36.12 -22.94 30.27
C ILE A 20 -34.68 -23.10 29.77
N ALA A 21 -34.52 -23.63 28.57
CA ALA A 21 -33.27 -23.51 27.84
C ALA A 21 -33.18 -22.03 27.43
N VAL A 22 -32.56 -21.22 28.28
CA VAL A 22 -31.97 -19.96 27.85
C VAL A 22 -30.96 -20.37 26.78
N GLY A 23 -31.33 -20.12 25.52
CA GLY A 23 -30.44 -20.25 24.38
C GLY A 23 -29.31 -19.24 24.54
N MET A 24 -28.30 -19.57 25.33
CA MET A 24 -26.96 -19.05 25.14
C MET A 24 -26.43 -19.73 23.88
N CYS A 25 -26.74 -19.16 22.72
CA CYS A 25 -25.85 -19.24 21.57
C CYS A 25 -24.50 -18.66 22.03
N LEU A 26 -23.64 -19.53 22.56
CA LEU A 26 -22.22 -19.31 22.56
C LEU A 26 -21.80 -19.32 21.09
N PHE A 27 -21.93 -18.16 20.43
CA PHE A 27 -21.09 -17.85 19.29
C PHE A 27 -19.68 -17.73 19.83
N SER A 28 -19.02 -18.88 19.98
CA SER A 28 -17.58 -18.94 20.11
C SER A 28 -17.03 -18.45 18.78
N PHE A 29 -16.82 -17.13 18.64
CA PHE A 29 -15.85 -16.62 17.68
C PHE A 29 -14.51 -17.15 18.16
N ALA A 30 -14.12 -18.32 17.63
CA ALA A 30 -12.75 -18.77 17.72
C ALA A 30 -11.92 -17.73 16.95
N TYR A 31 -11.37 -16.76 17.67
CA TYR A 31 -10.24 -15.97 17.19
C TYR A 31 -9.06 -16.94 17.10
N THR A 32 -8.97 -17.67 16.00
CA THR A 32 -7.74 -18.38 15.67
C THR A 32 -6.75 -17.31 15.26
N SER A 33 -5.80 -16.96 16.14
CA SER A 33 -4.64 -16.16 15.77
C SER A 33 -3.97 -16.81 14.55
N PRO A 34 -3.97 -16.20 13.36
CA PRO A 34 -3.26 -16.75 12.21
C PRO A 34 -1.77 -16.78 12.52
N VAL A 35 -1.22 -17.98 12.40
CA VAL A 35 0.16 -18.36 12.68
C VAL A 35 1.09 -17.86 11.58
N LEU A 36 2.28 -17.46 12.04
CA LEU A 36 3.50 -17.04 11.36
C LEU A 36 3.96 -18.08 10.33
N ALA A 37 3.82 -17.74 9.05
CA ALA A 37 4.66 -18.32 8.00
C ALA A 37 5.74 -17.29 7.63
N ASP A 38 6.98 -17.76 7.50
CA ASP A 38 8.13 -16.95 7.07
C ASP A 38 7.81 -16.29 5.73
N ASP A 39 7.51 -17.10 4.71
CA ASP A 39 7.02 -16.62 3.42
C ASP A 39 5.59 -17.12 3.16
N VAL A 40 4.73 -16.20 2.70
CA VAL A 40 3.36 -16.50 2.26
C VAL A 40 3.27 -16.25 0.75
N TYR A 41 2.87 -17.28 0.01
CA TYR A 41 2.62 -17.19 -1.43
C TYR A 41 1.12 -17.26 -1.72
N ILE A 42 0.60 -16.25 -2.42
CA ILE A 42 -0.79 -16.17 -2.88
C ILE A 42 -0.81 -16.43 -4.39
N ASN A 43 -1.17 -17.67 -4.73
CA ASN A 43 -1.10 -18.23 -6.08
C ASN A 43 -2.45 -18.60 -6.68
N THR A 44 -3.51 -18.30 -5.93
CA THR A 44 -4.90 -18.48 -6.33
C THR A 44 -5.67 -17.27 -5.84
N ASP A 45 -6.80 -16.96 -6.49
CA ASP A 45 -7.73 -15.97 -5.97
C ASP A 45 -8.10 -16.29 -4.52
N LYS A 46 -7.82 -15.33 -3.63
CA LYS A 46 -8.04 -15.51 -2.19
C LYS A 46 -8.66 -14.25 -1.63
N THR A 47 -9.76 -14.43 -0.91
CA THR A 47 -10.36 -13.39 -0.08
C THR A 47 -10.03 -13.70 1.38
N PHE A 48 -9.53 -12.70 2.10
CA PHE A 48 -9.33 -12.85 3.54
C PHE A 48 -10.59 -12.46 4.30
N TYR A 49 -11.03 -13.34 5.21
CA TYR A 49 -12.23 -13.18 6.06
C TYR A 49 -11.79 -13.00 7.53
N PRO A 50 -12.63 -12.41 8.40
CA PRO A 50 -12.15 -11.59 9.50
C PRO A 50 -11.17 -12.22 10.52
N GLY A 51 -10.13 -11.44 10.84
CA GLY A 51 -9.02 -11.76 11.74
C GLY A 51 -7.76 -10.94 11.40
N GLU A 52 -6.78 -10.86 12.30
CA GLU A 52 -5.45 -10.27 12.02
C GLU A 52 -4.55 -11.33 11.38
N VAL A 53 -4.08 -11.18 10.13
CA VAL A 53 -3.04 -12.08 9.59
C VAL A 53 -1.69 -11.44 9.74
N THR A 54 -0.77 -12.14 10.39
CA THR A 54 0.63 -11.72 10.48
C THR A 54 1.52 -12.76 9.81
N SER A 55 2.24 -12.36 8.78
CA SER A 55 3.38 -13.11 8.23
C SER A 55 4.68 -12.54 8.82
N SER A 56 5.63 -13.42 9.15
CA SER A 56 6.89 -13.00 9.78
C SER A 56 7.85 -12.30 8.81
N ASP A 57 7.86 -12.65 7.51
CA ASP A 57 8.81 -12.08 6.56
C ASP A 57 8.18 -11.58 5.24
N ASN A 58 7.85 -12.46 4.28
CA ASN A 58 7.51 -12.00 2.93
C ASN A 58 6.11 -12.44 2.48
N LEU A 59 5.35 -11.53 1.89
CA LEU A 59 4.11 -11.82 1.17
C LEU A 59 4.33 -11.69 -0.34
N PHE A 60 4.15 -12.77 -1.07
CA PHE A 60 4.18 -12.81 -2.53
C PHE A 60 2.75 -12.95 -3.07
N ILE A 61 2.33 -12.02 -3.92
CA ILE A 61 1.00 -12.01 -4.56
C ILE A 61 1.20 -12.17 -6.06
N GLY A 62 0.53 -13.17 -6.63
CA GLY A 62 0.66 -13.46 -8.06
C GLY A 62 1.97 -14.16 -8.39
N SER A 63 2.34 -15.21 -7.64
CA SER A 63 3.45 -16.08 -8.06
C SER A 63 3.04 -17.04 -9.20
N ASP A 64 1.76 -17.05 -9.57
CA ASP A 64 1.19 -17.67 -10.77
C ASP A 64 0.33 -16.62 -11.52
N ALA A 65 0.06 -16.84 -12.82
CA ALA A 65 -0.58 -15.83 -13.67
C ALA A 65 -2.01 -15.45 -13.22
N GLY A 66 -2.27 -14.15 -13.08
CA GLY A 66 -3.62 -13.58 -12.98
C GLY A 66 -4.26 -13.50 -11.58
N ASN A 67 -3.52 -13.78 -10.51
CA ASN A 67 -4.13 -13.93 -9.19
C ASN A 67 -4.49 -12.61 -8.51
N THR A 68 -5.68 -12.60 -7.89
CA THR A 68 -6.17 -11.48 -7.08
C THR A 68 -6.24 -11.86 -5.59
N PHE A 69 -5.63 -11.03 -4.76
CA PHE A 69 -5.74 -11.09 -3.31
C PHE A 69 -6.58 -9.93 -2.79
N LEU A 70 -7.65 -10.23 -2.07
CA LEU A 70 -8.57 -9.23 -1.50
C LEU A 70 -8.47 -9.23 0.03
N VAL A 71 -8.14 -8.06 0.58
CA VAL A 71 -8.25 -7.74 2.01
C VAL A 71 -9.38 -6.74 2.17
N ASN A 72 -10.39 -7.05 2.98
CA ASN A 72 -11.57 -6.20 3.11
C ASN A 72 -12.21 -6.25 4.51
N ASN A 73 -13.35 -5.59 4.68
CA ASN A 73 -14.24 -5.73 5.84
C ASN A 73 -13.60 -5.42 7.21
N GLY A 74 -12.76 -4.37 7.29
CA GLY A 74 -12.08 -3.99 8.53
C GLY A 74 -10.90 -4.89 8.93
N ASN A 75 -10.45 -5.79 8.04
CA ASN A 75 -9.36 -6.71 8.35
C ASN A 75 -8.00 -6.02 8.37
N THR A 76 -7.11 -6.53 9.21
CA THR A 76 -5.70 -6.12 9.23
C THR A 76 -4.81 -7.27 8.74
N LEU A 77 -3.96 -6.96 7.77
CA LEU A 77 -2.87 -7.83 7.32
C LEU A 77 -1.55 -7.16 7.62
N GLN A 78 -0.64 -7.87 8.25
CA GLN A 78 0.72 -7.41 8.50
C GLN A 78 1.72 -8.41 7.95
N THR A 79 2.74 -7.89 7.28
CA THR A 79 3.90 -8.62 6.79
C THR A 79 5.08 -7.67 6.76
N LYS A 80 6.31 -8.19 6.74
CA LYS A 80 7.49 -7.33 6.64
C LYS A 80 7.65 -6.80 5.21
N ASN A 81 7.63 -7.68 4.21
CA ASN A 81 7.82 -7.32 2.81
C ASN A 81 6.61 -7.73 1.96
N GLY A 82 6.30 -6.92 0.96
CA GLY A 82 5.26 -7.19 -0.02
C GLY A 82 5.86 -7.25 -1.42
N TYR A 83 5.56 -8.32 -2.13
CA TYR A 83 5.97 -8.54 -3.51
C TYR A 83 4.73 -8.83 -4.34
N ILE A 84 4.33 -7.90 -5.20
CA ILE A 84 3.11 -8.01 -5.99
C ILE A 84 3.50 -8.15 -7.46
N GLY A 85 3.23 -9.31 -8.05
CA GLY A 85 3.53 -9.61 -9.44
C GLY A 85 5.02 -9.47 -9.76
N THR A 86 5.91 -10.03 -8.93
CA THR A 86 7.38 -9.90 -9.09
C THR A 86 8.06 -11.17 -9.60
N VAL A 87 7.28 -12.23 -9.88
CA VAL A 87 7.79 -13.52 -10.34
C VAL A 87 7.72 -13.57 -11.86
N SER A 88 8.80 -13.99 -12.52
CA SER A 88 8.91 -13.98 -13.99
C SER A 88 7.69 -14.61 -14.69
N GLY A 89 7.05 -13.86 -15.59
CA GLY A 89 5.87 -14.25 -16.37
C GLY A 89 4.54 -14.17 -15.63
N THR A 90 4.49 -13.51 -14.46
CA THR A 90 3.29 -13.47 -13.62
C THR A 90 2.66 -12.07 -13.53
N SER A 91 1.42 -12.04 -13.07
CA SER A 91 0.73 -10.82 -12.70
C SER A 91 0.04 -11.03 -11.35
N GLY A 92 0.24 -10.10 -10.43
CA GLY A 92 -0.38 -10.13 -9.10
C GLY A 92 -1.23 -8.90 -8.89
N THR A 93 -2.41 -9.09 -8.30
CA THR A 93 -3.28 -7.97 -7.89
C THR A 93 -3.56 -8.07 -6.41
N LEU A 94 -3.27 -7.01 -5.65
CA LEU A 94 -3.75 -6.80 -4.29
C LEU A 94 -4.85 -5.74 -4.32
N THR A 95 -6.04 -6.07 -3.85
CA THR A 95 -7.08 -5.09 -3.57
C THR A 95 -7.29 -4.98 -2.07
N VAL A 96 -7.21 -3.77 -1.55
CA VAL A 96 -7.48 -3.44 -0.16
C VAL A 96 -8.71 -2.53 -0.13
N SER A 97 -9.79 -2.99 0.49
CA SER A 97 -11.09 -2.33 0.36
C SER A 97 -11.88 -2.27 1.67
N GLY A 98 -12.36 -1.08 2.00
CA GLY A 98 -13.32 -0.88 3.10
C GLY A 98 -12.70 -0.15 4.28
N THR A 99 -13.50 0.70 4.90
CA THR A 99 -13.09 1.49 6.06
C THR A 99 -12.60 0.59 7.19
N GLY A 100 -11.46 0.97 7.78
CA GLY A 100 -10.80 0.21 8.85
C GLY A 100 -10.03 -1.01 8.37
N THR A 101 -10.01 -1.30 7.06
CA THR A 101 -9.11 -2.31 6.50
C THR A 101 -7.71 -1.74 6.36
N GLU A 102 -6.74 -2.47 6.91
CA GLU A 102 -5.33 -2.08 6.89
C GLU A 102 -4.45 -3.19 6.32
N VAL A 103 -3.52 -2.84 5.44
CA VAL A 103 -2.39 -3.70 5.08
C VAL A 103 -1.10 -3.00 5.46
N LYS A 104 -0.23 -3.67 6.20
CA LYS A 104 1.02 -3.13 6.73
C LYS A 104 2.18 -3.97 6.21
N PHE A 105 2.97 -3.40 5.30
CA PHE A 105 4.27 -3.89 4.86
C PHE A 105 5.35 -3.25 5.73
N LEU A 106 5.42 -3.69 6.99
CA LEU A 106 6.21 -3.09 8.06
C LEU A 106 6.73 -4.21 8.99
N GLN A 107 8.04 -4.22 9.26
CA GLN A 107 8.61 -5.06 10.30
C GLN A 107 8.92 -4.25 11.55
N TRP A 108 8.48 -4.76 12.70
CA TRP A 108 8.94 -4.29 14.00
C TRP A 108 10.03 -5.26 14.46
N ASP A 109 11.25 -4.80 14.66
CA ASP A 109 12.14 -5.57 15.53
C ASP A 109 11.73 -5.39 17.00
N GLU A 110 12.29 -6.24 17.86
CA GLU A 110 12.09 -6.21 19.32
C GLU A 110 12.45 -4.86 19.97
N ASN A 111 13.20 -4.00 19.26
CA ASN A 111 13.57 -2.65 19.67
C ASN A 111 12.69 -1.55 19.05
N ARG A 112 11.60 -1.92 18.36
CA ARG A 112 10.68 -1.02 17.63
C ARG A 112 11.37 -0.19 16.56
N THR A 113 12.43 -0.73 15.97
CA THR A 113 13.14 -0.12 14.86
C THR A 113 12.58 -0.67 13.55
N TYR A 114 12.18 0.19 12.62
CA TYR A 114 11.77 -0.26 11.29
C TYR A 114 13.02 -0.66 10.51
N ASN A 115 13.18 -1.96 10.31
CA ASN A 115 14.12 -2.47 9.33
C ASN A 115 13.52 -2.31 7.92
N ASN A 116 14.36 -2.35 6.89
CA ASN A 116 14.09 -2.08 5.46
C ASN A 116 12.93 -2.91 4.86
N ALA A 117 11.70 -2.70 5.33
CA ALA A 117 10.49 -3.29 4.77
C ALA A 117 10.27 -2.71 3.38
N ILE A 118 10.09 -3.59 2.40
CA ILE A 118 9.90 -3.19 1.00
C ILE A 118 8.54 -3.65 0.53
N LEU A 119 7.81 -2.72 -0.10
CA LEU A 119 6.71 -3.02 -1.00
C LEU A 119 7.21 -2.87 -2.44
N LEU A 120 7.36 -3.99 -3.15
CA LEU A 120 7.77 -4.04 -4.55
C LEU A 120 6.59 -4.47 -5.41
N LEU A 121 6.26 -3.66 -6.42
CA LEU A 121 5.26 -3.98 -7.42
C LEU A 121 5.95 -4.16 -8.76
N GLY A 122 5.74 -5.32 -9.36
CA GLY A 122 6.24 -5.69 -10.67
C GLY A 122 7.76 -5.88 -10.75
N SER A 123 8.19 -6.45 -11.87
CA SER A 123 9.59 -6.70 -12.22
C SER A 123 9.72 -6.80 -13.76
N ASN A 124 10.93 -6.98 -14.29
CA ASN A 124 11.13 -7.14 -15.73
C ASN A 124 10.31 -8.35 -16.26
N LYS A 125 9.24 -8.06 -17.02
CA LYS A 125 8.21 -8.98 -17.60
C LYS A 125 7.00 -9.30 -16.70
N ASP A 126 6.91 -8.72 -15.51
CA ASP A 126 5.89 -9.07 -14.51
C ASP A 126 5.11 -7.85 -14.07
N HIS A 127 3.81 -8.01 -13.82
CA HIS A 127 2.93 -6.87 -13.56
C HIS A 127 2.25 -6.93 -12.18
N GLY A 128 2.60 -5.96 -11.32
CA GLY A 128 1.99 -5.79 -10.00
C GLY A 128 0.89 -4.73 -9.99
N LEU A 129 -0.27 -5.05 -9.43
CA LEU A 129 -1.38 -4.12 -9.23
C LEU A 129 -1.71 -4.01 -7.74
N LEU A 130 -1.78 -2.79 -7.23
CA LEU A 130 -2.30 -2.50 -5.89
C LEU A 130 -3.45 -1.50 -6.00
N ASN A 131 -4.65 -1.92 -5.60
CA ASN A 131 -5.83 -1.07 -5.52
C ASN A 131 -6.14 -0.79 -4.05
N ILE A 132 -6.25 0.48 -3.68
CA ILE A 132 -6.63 0.92 -2.34
C ILE A 132 -7.91 1.72 -2.49
N ILE A 133 -9.01 1.14 -2.04
CA ILE A 133 -10.36 1.64 -2.33
C ILE A 133 -11.25 1.68 -1.09
N ASN A 134 -12.35 2.42 -1.19
CA ASN A 134 -13.43 2.42 -0.20
C ASN A 134 -12.95 2.71 1.25
N GLY A 135 -12.00 3.63 1.42
CA GLY A 135 -11.52 4.05 2.75
C GLY A 135 -10.50 3.12 3.40
N ALA A 136 -9.88 2.23 2.64
CA ALA A 136 -8.83 1.35 3.13
C ALA A 136 -7.48 2.08 3.27
N SER A 137 -6.59 1.55 4.11
CA SER A 137 -5.24 2.08 4.29
C SER A 137 -4.16 1.03 4.04
N VAL A 138 -3.11 1.43 3.31
CA VAL A 138 -1.89 0.64 3.15
C VAL A 138 -0.72 1.42 3.70
N TRP A 139 0.03 0.77 4.58
CA TRP A 139 1.25 1.28 5.16
C TRP A 139 2.43 0.49 4.61
N ALA A 140 3.45 1.18 4.13
CA ALA A 140 4.65 0.54 3.61
C ALA A 140 5.90 1.27 4.11
N GLY A 141 7.00 0.52 4.22
CA GLY A 141 8.33 1.07 4.39
C GLY A 141 8.81 1.75 3.11
N SER A 142 9.88 1.24 2.52
CA SER A 142 10.29 1.62 1.17
C SER A 142 9.32 1.06 0.13
N THR A 143 8.93 1.85 -0.87
CA THR A 143 8.06 1.38 -1.96
C THR A 143 8.73 1.57 -3.32
N VAL A 144 8.68 0.54 -4.15
CA VAL A 144 9.20 0.57 -5.53
C VAL A 144 8.13 0.04 -6.48
N VAL A 145 7.82 0.83 -7.50
CA VAL A 145 6.86 0.48 -8.54
C VAL A 145 7.58 0.34 -9.86
N ASN A 146 7.79 -0.89 -10.31
CA ASN A 146 8.49 -1.27 -11.54
C ASN A 146 7.62 -2.19 -12.37
N ASN A 147 7.24 -1.82 -13.60
CA ASN A 147 6.25 -2.54 -14.39
C ASN A 147 4.96 -2.85 -13.59
N GLY A 148 4.53 -1.91 -12.74
CA GLY A 148 3.35 -2.08 -11.88
C GLY A 148 2.60 -0.78 -11.69
N ASN A 149 1.37 -0.90 -11.16
CA ASN A 149 0.50 0.24 -10.89
C ASN A 149 -0.02 0.22 -9.45
N ILE A 150 -0.03 1.39 -8.83
CA ILE A 150 -0.80 1.65 -7.60
C ILE A 150 -1.95 2.58 -7.94
N ASP A 151 -3.15 2.22 -7.51
CA ASP A 151 -4.34 3.04 -7.60
C ASP A 151 -4.89 3.33 -6.20
N VAL A 152 -4.91 4.61 -5.81
CA VAL A 152 -5.47 5.09 -4.54
C VAL A 152 -6.72 5.88 -4.84
N ASN A 153 -7.87 5.26 -4.63
CA ASN A 153 -9.14 5.74 -5.13
C ASN A 153 -10.17 5.84 -4.01
N GLY A 154 -10.85 6.99 -3.94
CA GLY A 154 -11.97 7.21 -3.05
C GLY A 154 -11.59 7.94 -1.77
N SER A 155 -12.59 8.57 -1.16
CA SER A 155 -12.49 9.25 0.13
C SER A 155 -11.89 8.31 1.18
N ASP A 156 -10.97 8.85 2.00
CA ASP A 156 -10.28 8.14 3.07
C ASP A 156 -9.40 6.96 2.64
N SER A 157 -9.28 6.65 1.35
CA SER A 157 -8.32 5.65 0.87
C SER A 157 -6.91 6.22 0.92
N GLN A 158 -5.98 5.50 1.56
CA GLN A 158 -4.63 6.03 1.81
C GLN A 158 -3.52 5.03 1.48
N LEU A 159 -2.51 5.50 0.74
CA LEU A 159 -1.19 4.90 0.75
C LEU A 159 -0.27 5.77 1.61
N ILE A 160 0.38 5.15 2.59
CA ILE A 160 1.28 5.83 3.51
C ILE A 160 2.63 5.11 3.48
N VAL A 161 3.62 5.81 2.97
CA VAL A 161 4.98 5.31 2.78
C VAL A 161 5.86 5.97 3.82
N ILE A 162 6.30 5.20 4.81
CA ILE A 162 7.07 5.70 5.95
C ILE A 162 8.50 5.19 5.93
N TYR A 163 9.45 6.09 6.21
CA TYR A 163 10.81 5.70 6.53
C TYR A 163 11.09 5.99 8.00
N GLN A 164 11.69 5.05 8.73
CA GLN A 164 12.34 5.36 9.99
C GLN A 164 13.79 4.85 9.93
N SER A 165 14.76 5.76 10.02
CA SER A 165 16.17 5.38 10.04
C SER A 165 16.48 4.66 11.35
N SER A 166 16.96 3.42 11.27
CA SER A 166 17.40 2.62 12.41
C SER A 166 18.74 3.07 12.98
N GLY A 167 18.95 4.37 13.23
CA GLY A 167 20.19 4.92 13.80
C GLY A 167 21.49 4.64 13.02
N TYR A 168 21.41 3.88 11.93
CA TYR A 168 22.49 3.61 11.00
C TYR A 168 22.48 4.68 9.92
N PRO A 169 23.65 5.22 9.53
CA PRO A 169 23.73 6.17 8.44
C PRO A 169 23.17 5.49 7.19
N ALA A 170 22.10 6.08 6.64
CA ALA A 170 21.55 5.69 5.36
C ALA A 170 22.71 5.52 4.35
N THR A 171 22.82 4.32 3.78
CA THR A 171 23.61 4.16 2.57
C THR A 171 22.86 4.86 1.45
N ARG A 172 23.58 5.46 0.49
CA ARG A 172 23.02 6.38 -0.54
C ARG A 172 21.95 5.79 -1.47
N ASP A 173 21.57 4.53 -1.27
CA ASP A 173 20.66 3.76 -2.12
C ASP A 173 19.28 3.52 -1.49
N GLN A 174 18.99 4.11 -0.33
CA GLN A 174 17.67 3.99 0.27
C GLN A 174 16.66 4.81 -0.52
N LEU A 175 15.72 4.13 -1.17
CA LEU A 175 14.63 4.71 -1.94
C LEU A 175 13.38 4.71 -1.08
N LEU A 176 12.94 5.87 -0.61
CA LEU A 176 11.71 5.91 0.19
C LEU A 176 10.49 5.56 -0.67
N PHE A 177 10.28 6.29 -1.77
CA PHE A 177 9.27 5.93 -2.75
C PHE A 177 9.79 6.18 -4.16
N THR A 178 9.82 5.14 -4.99
CA THR A 178 10.25 5.25 -6.39
C THR A 178 9.21 4.67 -7.33
N ILE A 179 8.84 5.49 -8.30
CA ILE A 179 7.92 5.14 -9.38
C ILE A 179 8.75 5.09 -10.66
N GLY A 180 8.86 3.91 -11.25
CA GLY A 180 9.76 3.64 -12.36
C GLY A 180 11.22 3.76 -11.94
N ASN A 181 11.70 2.81 -11.13
CA ASN A 181 13.10 2.76 -10.74
C ASN A 181 13.96 2.34 -11.95
N THR A 182 13.82 1.08 -12.35
CA THR A 182 14.55 0.46 -13.47
C THR A 182 13.65 0.08 -14.66
N ASP A 183 12.33 0.10 -14.46
CA ASP A 183 11.32 -0.18 -15.49
C ASP A 183 10.18 0.86 -15.39
N ASN A 184 9.05 0.64 -16.05
CA ASN A 184 7.95 1.60 -16.10
C ASN A 184 7.02 1.47 -14.89
N GLY A 185 6.84 2.50 -14.07
CA GLY A 185 5.90 2.47 -12.94
C GLY A 185 4.81 3.52 -13.06
N SER A 186 3.63 3.22 -12.53
CA SER A 186 2.54 4.20 -12.44
C SER A 186 1.90 4.24 -11.05
N VAL A 187 1.54 5.45 -10.62
CA VAL A 187 0.72 5.67 -9.43
C VAL A 187 -0.35 6.69 -9.75
N THR A 188 -1.60 6.37 -9.44
CA THR A 188 -2.73 7.28 -9.57
C THR A 188 -3.36 7.49 -8.19
N VAL A 189 -3.65 8.74 -7.86
CA VAL A 189 -4.39 9.11 -6.66
C VAL A 189 -5.58 9.95 -7.12
N HIS A 190 -6.79 9.43 -6.91
CA HIS A 190 -7.99 10.09 -7.40
C HIS A 190 -9.22 9.93 -6.50
N ASP A 191 -10.27 10.69 -6.83
CA ASP A 191 -11.57 10.68 -6.15
C ASP A 191 -11.47 10.84 -4.61
N GLY A 192 -10.61 11.76 -4.16
CA GLY A 192 -10.36 12.03 -2.73
C GLY A 192 -9.32 11.14 -2.05
N GLY A 193 -8.69 10.22 -2.79
CA GLY A 193 -7.60 9.40 -2.29
C GLY A 193 -6.38 10.21 -1.83
N LYS A 194 -5.54 9.60 -0.99
CA LYS A 194 -4.37 10.27 -0.39
C LYS A 194 -3.10 9.42 -0.48
N LEU A 195 -2.03 10.04 -0.95
CA LEU A 195 -0.68 9.49 -0.89
C LEU A 195 0.17 10.34 0.05
N THR A 196 0.68 9.71 1.11
CA THR A 196 1.62 10.33 2.04
C THR A 196 2.95 9.60 1.95
N VAL A 197 4.03 10.35 1.70
CA VAL A 197 5.39 9.87 1.80
C VAL A 197 6.01 10.61 2.96
N ASP A 198 6.40 9.96 4.05
CA ASP A 198 6.88 10.64 5.26
C ASP A 198 8.09 9.91 5.89
N PRO A 199 9.30 10.49 5.88
CA PRO A 199 10.39 10.03 6.72
C PRO A 199 10.14 10.55 8.15
N GLU A 200 9.40 9.79 8.95
CA GLU A 200 9.30 10.08 10.37
C GLU A 200 10.71 10.04 11.02
N ASN A 201 10.99 10.98 11.91
CA ASN A 201 12.18 11.04 12.77
C ASN A 201 13.53 11.35 12.11
N ILE A 202 13.57 12.00 10.95
CA ILE A 202 14.82 12.57 10.43
C ILE A 202 14.83 14.04 10.80
N GLY A 203 15.57 14.38 11.86
CA GLY A 203 15.78 15.77 12.26
C GLY A 203 16.28 16.61 11.07
N ALA A 204 15.35 17.27 10.40
CA ALA A 204 15.49 18.37 9.45
C ALA A 204 16.80 18.45 8.63
N THR A 205 17.27 17.33 8.07
CA THR A 205 18.45 17.34 7.21
C THR A 205 18.06 16.90 5.81
N PHE A 206 17.94 17.88 4.91
CA PHE A 206 17.75 17.67 3.48
C PHE A 206 18.74 16.64 2.95
N SER A 207 18.25 15.45 2.67
CA SER A 207 19.05 14.37 2.12
C SER A 207 18.33 13.85 0.88
N SER A 208 19.02 13.83 -0.26
CA SER A 208 18.52 13.20 -1.50
C SER A 208 18.21 11.71 -1.32
N GLN A 209 18.55 11.15 -0.16
CA GLN A 209 18.27 9.78 0.26
C GLN A 209 16.81 9.57 0.68
N TYR A 210 16.02 10.63 0.87
CA TYR A 210 14.60 10.55 1.28
C TYR A 210 13.70 11.27 0.28
N ALA A 211 13.90 11.00 -1.00
CA ALA A 211 13.11 11.58 -2.07
C ALA A 211 12.03 10.61 -2.59
N LEU A 212 10.94 11.21 -3.07
CA LEU A 212 10.05 10.60 -4.04
C LEU A 212 10.71 10.72 -5.42
N PHE A 213 11.11 9.60 -6.01
CA PHE A 213 11.64 9.55 -7.37
C PHE A 213 10.57 9.11 -8.37
N ILE A 214 10.51 9.81 -9.50
CA ILE A 214 9.59 9.50 -10.60
C ILE A 214 10.43 9.41 -11.88
N GLY A 215 10.68 8.19 -12.36
CA GLY A 215 11.58 7.91 -13.49
C GLY A 215 13.04 8.12 -13.09
N ARG A 216 13.60 7.16 -12.34
CA ARG A 216 14.93 7.29 -11.73
C ARG A 216 16.06 6.93 -12.69
N GLU A 217 16.17 5.67 -13.09
CA GLU A 217 17.30 5.16 -13.88
C GLU A 217 17.15 5.39 -15.39
N ALA A 218 18.27 5.35 -16.11
CA ALA A 218 18.25 5.46 -17.57
C ALA A 218 17.39 4.36 -18.21
N GLY A 219 16.48 4.74 -19.11
CA GLY A 219 15.57 3.83 -19.79
C GLY A 219 14.26 3.52 -19.04
N SER A 220 14.13 3.91 -17.78
CA SER A 220 12.90 3.76 -17.00
C SER A 220 11.92 4.91 -17.24
N SER A 221 10.64 4.69 -16.93
CA SER A 221 9.63 5.75 -16.92
C SER A 221 8.76 5.70 -15.66
N GLY A 222 8.62 6.81 -14.95
CA GLY A 222 7.69 6.93 -13.83
C GLY A 222 6.55 7.88 -14.14
N THR A 223 5.33 7.53 -13.73
CA THR A 223 4.17 8.43 -13.80
C THR A 223 3.47 8.50 -12.45
N LEU A 224 3.29 9.71 -11.93
CA LEU A 224 2.45 9.99 -10.77
C LEU A 224 1.35 10.99 -11.18
N THR A 225 0.10 10.59 -11.03
CA THR A 225 -1.06 11.45 -11.30
C THR A 225 -1.86 11.65 -10.02
N ILE A 226 -2.11 12.91 -9.66
CA ILE A 226 -2.99 13.31 -8.56
C ILE A 226 -4.14 14.10 -9.16
N SER A 227 -5.37 13.58 -9.09
CA SER A 227 -6.49 14.19 -9.80
C SER A 227 -7.83 14.06 -9.10
N GLY A 228 -8.71 15.04 -9.25
CA GLY A 228 -10.09 14.92 -8.79
C GLY A 228 -10.30 15.33 -7.33
N THR A 229 -11.57 15.26 -6.94
CA THR A 229 -12.07 15.40 -5.58
C THR A 229 -13.04 14.25 -5.31
N ASP A 230 -13.28 13.90 -4.05
CA ASP A 230 -14.43 13.04 -3.72
C ASP A 230 -15.77 13.78 -3.87
N ASP A 231 -16.86 13.07 -3.59
CA ASP A 231 -18.23 13.58 -3.60
C ASP A 231 -18.48 14.70 -2.57
N GLN A 232 -17.60 14.84 -1.58
CA GLN A 232 -17.65 15.90 -0.56
C GLN A 232 -16.79 17.11 -0.93
N GLY A 233 -16.10 17.07 -2.07
CA GLY A 233 -15.21 18.12 -2.55
C GLY A 233 -13.83 18.11 -1.92
N ASN A 234 -13.45 17.03 -1.20
CA ASN A 234 -12.10 16.88 -0.70
C ASN A 234 -11.16 16.52 -1.84
N ALA A 235 -10.10 17.30 -2.03
CA ALA A 235 -9.11 17.06 -3.07
C ALA A 235 -8.32 15.77 -2.83
N SER A 236 -8.05 15.04 -3.92
CA SER A 236 -7.00 14.02 -3.91
C SER A 236 -5.65 14.67 -3.58
N LEU A 237 -4.87 14.03 -2.72
CA LEU A 237 -3.75 14.71 -2.07
C LEU A 237 -2.46 13.90 -2.10
N LEU A 238 -1.39 14.53 -2.58
CA LEU A 238 -0.02 14.11 -2.35
C LEU A 238 0.58 14.94 -1.21
N ILE A 239 1.06 14.27 -0.15
CA ILE A 239 1.84 14.88 0.93
C ILE A 239 3.25 14.30 0.91
N THR A 240 4.25 15.19 0.84
CA THR A 240 5.67 14.82 0.94
C THR A 240 6.37 15.84 1.83
N PRO A 241 7.15 15.47 2.85
CA PRO A 241 7.88 16.44 3.64
C PRO A 241 9.17 16.83 2.92
N ASP A 242 9.93 15.91 2.32
CA ASP A 242 11.28 16.20 1.82
C ASP A 242 11.32 16.64 0.34
N MET A 243 11.69 15.71 -0.55
CA MET A 243 12.12 16.01 -1.91
C MET A 243 11.32 15.22 -2.94
N ILE A 244 10.99 15.86 -4.06
CA ILE A 244 10.44 15.21 -5.25
C ILE A 244 11.45 15.37 -6.38
N VAL A 245 11.82 14.26 -7.02
CA VAL A 245 12.70 14.22 -8.18
C VAL A 245 11.95 13.60 -9.35
N VAL A 246 11.79 14.36 -10.43
CA VAL A 246 11.07 13.93 -11.64
C VAL A 246 12.05 13.85 -12.80
N GLY A 247 12.27 12.64 -13.31
CA GLY A 247 13.12 12.36 -14.47
C GLY A 247 14.60 12.51 -14.18
N ASP A 248 15.11 11.83 -13.14
CA ASP A 248 16.52 11.90 -12.71
C ASP A 248 17.49 11.57 -13.85
N SER A 249 17.65 10.27 -14.14
CA SER A 249 18.26 9.76 -15.38
C SER A 249 17.23 9.14 -16.34
N GLY A 250 16.03 8.82 -15.83
CA GLY A 250 14.90 8.27 -16.59
C GLY A 250 13.92 9.32 -17.08
N LYS A 251 12.69 8.89 -17.42
CA LYS A 251 11.57 9.76 -17.79
C LYS A 251 10.58 9.87 -16.64
N GLY A 252 10.40 11.06 -16.08
CA GLY A 252 9.42 11.30 -15.03
C GLY A 252 8.25 12.14 -15.51
N THR A 253 7.03 11.75 -15.12
CA THR A 253 5.83 12.58 -15.25
C THR A 253 5.14 12.72 -13.90
N LEU A 254 4.96 13.96 -13.46
CA LEU A 254 4.10 14.30 -12.32
C LEU A 254 2.97 15.19 -12.82
N ALA A 255 1.74 14.67 -12.77
CA ALA A 255 0.53 15.40 -13.11
C ALA A 255 -0.27 15.71 -11.85
N VAL A 256 -0.63 16.98 -11.66
CA VAL A 256 -1.58 17.42 -10.63
C VAL A 256 -2.68 18.20 -11.35
N GLU A 257 -3.86 17.62 -11.45
CA GLU A 257 -4.91 18.09 -12.36
C GLU A 257 -6.31 17.93 -11.76
N ASN A 258 -7.32 18.52 -12.40
CA ASN A 258 -8.74 18.30 -12.07
C ASN A 258 -9.12 18.43 -10.58
N GLY A 259 -8.48 19.33 -9.83
CA GLY A 259 -8.75 19.53 -8.40
C GLY A 259 -7.84 18.75 -7.44
N GLY A 260 -6.93 17.92 -7.95
CA GLY A 260 -5.87 17.30 -7.15
C GLY A 260 -4.92 18.33 -6.54
N SER A 261 -4.28 17.97 -5.44
CA SER A 261 -3.44 18.86 -4.63
C SER A 261 -2.12 18.21 -4.23
N LEU A 262 -1.08 19.03 -4.14
CA LEU A 262 0.27 18.63 -3.74
C LEU A 262 0.74 19.53 -2.60
N LYS A 263 1.13 18.91 -1.49
CA LYS A 263 1.73 19.56 -0.33
C LYS A 263 3.15 19.05 -0.13
N ASN A 264 4.13 19.91 -0.40
CA ASN A 264 5.54 19.64 -0.12
C ASN A 264 6.04 20.56 1.03
N THR A 265 6.44 19.98 2.16
CA THR A 265 6.67 20.76 3.40
C THR A 265 8.06 21.41 3.48
N TYR A 266 9.12 20.74 3.01
CA TYR A 266 10.51 21.23 3.09
C TYR A 266 11.05 21.80 1.78
N GLY A 267 10.35 21.67 0.65
CA GLY A 267 10.52 22.52 -0.55
C GLY A 267 11.45 22.00 -1.64
N GLY A 268 11.93 20.75 -1.58
CA GLY A 268 12.82 20.20 -2.60
C GLY A 268 12.04 19.71 -3.82
N PHE A 269 12.11 20.41 -4.96
CA PHE A 269 11.54 19.94 -6.22
C PHE A 269 12.60 19.98 -7.34
N PHE A 270 12.97 18.82 -7.84
CA PHE A 270 13.99 18.66 -8.87
C PHE A 270 13.37 18.07 -10.13
N LEU A 271 13.55 18.77 -11.24
CA LEU A 271 13.35 18.20 -12.56
C LEU A 271 14.73 17.72 -13.02
N GLY A 272 14.91 16.41 -13.08
CA GLY A 272 16.16 15.84 -13.56
C GLY A 272 16.37 16.14 -15.04
N GLY A 273 17.64 16.08 -15.45
CA GLY A 273 18.08 16.43 -16.80
C GLY A 273 17.75 15.37 -17.86
N GLY A 274 16.97 14.34 -17.52
CA GLY A 274 16.53 13.30 -18.44
C GLY A 274 15.69 13.86 -19.59
N TYR A 275 16.01 13.43 -20.81
CA TYR A 275 15.38 13.88 -22.05
C TYR A 275 13.84 13.81 -21.97
N ASN A 276 13.17 14.97 -21.90
CA ASN A 276 11.72 15.22 -22.00
C ASN A 276 10.90 15.22 -20.69
N THR A 277 11.14 16.17 -19.78
CA THR A 277 10.13 16.54 -18.77
C THR A 277 9.06 17.44 -19.41
N LYS A 278 7.78 17.01 -19.40
CA LYS A 278 6.63 17.84 -19.83
C LYS A 278 5.82 18.27 -18.60
N LYS A 279 5.69 19.59 -18.39
CA LYS A 279 4.80 20.18 -17.38
C LYS A 279 3.49 20.58 -18.04
N HIS A 280 2.35 20.03 -17.59
CA HIS A 280 1.02 20.53 -17.94
C HIS A 280 0.36 21.07 -16.66
N ARG A 281 -0.01 22.36 -16.63
CA ARG A 281 -0.85 22.94 -15.56
C ARG A 281 -2.02 23.64 -16.22
N GLN A 282 -3.23 23.24 -15.87
CA GLN A 282 -4.47 23.94 -16.20
C GLN A 282 -5.27 24.07 -14.89
N GLY A 283 -5.37 25.28 -14.33
CA GLY A 283 -6.19 25.54 -13.14
C GLY A 283 -5.60 26.50 -12.09
N ASN A 284 -6.51 27.20 -11.41
CA ASN A 284 -6.45 28.55 -10.83
C ASN A 284 -5.45 28.79 -9.68
N HIS A 285 -5.15 30.07 -9.45
CA HIS A 285 -4.22 30.60 -8.43
C HIS A 285 -4.75 30.42 -7.00
N ASP A 286 -3.87 30.03 -6.07
CA ASP A 286 -3.70 30.68 -4.76
C ASP A 286 -2.34 30.30 -4.14
N HIS A 287 -1.81 31.19 -3.32
CA HIS A 287 -0.40 31.39 -3.01
C HIS A 287 0.31 30.23 -2.27
N TYR A 288 1.42 29.71 -2.82
CA TYR A 288 2.59 29.25 -2.04
C TYR A 288 3.87 29.53 -2.83
N ARG A 289 4.83 30.19 -2.16
CA ARG A 289 6.01 30.85 -2.70
C ARG A 289 7.14 29.87 -3.08
N ASP A 290 7.94 30.34 -4.04
CA ASP A 290 9.31 29.97 -4.41
C ASP A 290 9.59 28.58 -5.03
N TRP A 291 9.64 28.58 -6.37
CA TRP A 291 10.16 27.48 -7.19
C TRP A 291 11.56 27.90 -7.69
N PHE A 292 12.64 27.40 -7.08
CA PHE A 292 13.99 27.53 -7.65
C PHE A 292 14.23 26.41 -8.67
N ILE A 293 14.20 26.76 -9.95
CA ILE A 293 14.63 25.87 -11.05
C ILE A 293 16.05 26.28 -11.43
N ARG A 294 17.06 25.44 -11.12
CA ARG A 294 18.37 25.47 -11.80
C ARG A 294 18.52 24.22 -12.65
N GLY A 295 18.50 24.41 -13.96
CA GLY A 295 18.84 23.41 -14.96
C GLY A 295 18.64 24.02 -16.34
N GLN A 296 19.74 24.28 -17.05
CA GLN A 296 19.72 24.80 -18.42
C GLN A 296 18.95 23.83 -19.33
N GLN A 297 17.89 24.30 -19.99
CA GLN A 297 17.72 24.37 -21.46
C GLN A 297 16.26 24.75 -21.81
N ARG A 298 16.11 25.28 -23.03
CA ARG A 298 15.05 26.18 -23.50
C ARG A 298 13.61 25.65 -23.34
N MET A 299 12.74 26.56 -22.90
CA MET A 299 11.28 26.43 -23.00
C MET A 299 10.83 26.60 -24.45
N ASP A 300 10.16 25.60 -25.01
CA ASP A 300 9.31 25.79 -26.17
C ASP A 300 7.86 25.88 -25.71
N TYR A 301 7.33 27.09 -25.82
CA TYR A 301 5.96 27.46 -25.49
C TYR A 301 5.08 27.18 -26.71
N TYR A 302 4.11 26.27 -26.60
CA TYR A 302 3.01 26.18 -27.57
C TYR A 302 1.69 26.51 -26.90
N ARG A 303 1.14 27.64 -27.33
CA ARG A 303 -0.20 28.12 -27.00
C ARG A 303 -1.14 27.61 -28.10
N LYS A 304 -2.16 26.85 -27.74
CA LYS A 304 -3.43 26.82 -28.48
C LYS A 304 -4.54 27.15 -27.49
#